data_AF-A0A3M2E9N4-F1
#
_entry.id   AF-A0A3M2E9N4-F1
#
_cell.length_a   1.000
_cell.length_b   1.000
_cell.length_c   1.000
_cell.angle_alpha   90.00
_cell.angle_beta   90.00
_cell.angle_gamma   90.00
#
_symmetry.space_group_name_H-M   'P 1'
#
loop_
_entity.id
_entity.type
_entity.pdbx_description
1 polymer ?
#
loop_
_entity_poly.entity_id
_entity_poly.type
_entity_poly.pdbx_seq_one_letter_code
_entity_poly.pdbx_strand_id
1 'polypeptide(L)'
;MFDIGWTELLVIAIVALIVVGPKDLPAMFQALGRFTAKARSMARDFQRAMEDAARESGVKDVTKDLGEMTSGKALGLDEVEKAVSDADKWSPDSHTGKLAEEIKAKAEETRKSAERAAEVGRSAEELERELQHEDPDSAKGDG
;
A
#
# COMPACT_ATOMS: atom_id res chain seq x y z
N MET A 1 -2.93 -19.58 17.89
CA MET A 1 -3.83 -20.69 17.51
C MET A 1 -4.73 -20.35 16.31
N PHE A 2 -4.25 -19.53 15.37
CA PHE A 2 -4.90 -19.29 14.08
C PHE A 2 -3.82 -19.40 13.00
N ASP A 3 -3.44 -20.63 12.68
CA ASP A 3 -2.60 -20.97 11.53
C ASP A 3 -3.46 -20.90 10.24
N ILE A 4 -4.06 -19.75 9.98
CA ILE A 4 -4.77 -19.52 8.71
C ILE A 4 -3.74 -18.99 7.71
N GLY A 5 -3.02 -19.92 7.09
CA GLY A 5 -2.14 -19.63 5.98
C GLY A 5 -2.89 -19.47 4.66
N TRP A 6 -2.16 -19.10 3.61
CA TRP A 6 -2.68 -19.07 2.25
C TRP A 6 -3.26 -20.41 1.82
N THR A 7 -2.67 -21.52 2.29
CA THR A 7 -3.11 -22.88 2.00
C THR A 7 -4.46 -23.18 2.63
N GLU A 8 -4.68 -22.82 3.90
CA GLU A 8 -5.95 -23.01 4.61
C GLU A 8 -7.06 -22.16 4.00
N LEU A 9 -6.77 -20.92 3.59
CA LEU A 9 -7.72 -20.10 2.84
C LEU A 9 -8.12 -20.76 1.51
N LEU A 10 -7.18 -21.40 0.82
CA LEU A 10 -7.44 -22.12 -0.43
C LEU A 10 -8.33 -23.35 -0.18
N VAL A 11 -8.08 -24.10 0.90
CA VAL A 11 -8.93 -25.23 1.31
C VAL A 11 -10.35 -24.75 1.66
N ILE A 12 -10.49 -23.67 2.43
CA ILE A 12 -11.79 -23.08 2.77
C ILE A 12 -12.51 -22.61 1.49
N ALA A 13 -11.80 -21.99 0.55
CA ALA A 13 -12.37 -21.56 -0.72
C ALA A 13 -12.90 -22.77 -1.53
N ILE A 14 -12.16 -23.87 -1.61
CA ILE A 14 -12.61 -25.09 -2.28
C ILE A 14 -13.87 -25.66 -1.59
N VAL A 15 -13.86 -25.76 -0.26
CA VAL A 15 -15.03 -26.25 0.49
C VAL A 15 -16.24 -25.36 0.26
N ALA A 16 -16.06 -24.03 0.28
CA ALA A 16 -17.12 -23.08 0.01
C ALA A 16 -17.68 -23.21 -1.41
N LEU A 17 -16.83 -23.46 -2.43
CA LEU A 17 -17.27 -23.72 -3.80
C LEU A 17 -18.11 -25.00 -3.92
N ILE A 18 -17.81 -26.03 -3.14
CA ILE A 18 -18.57 -27.30 -3.15
C ILE A 18 -19.92 -27.13 -2.45
N VAL A 19 -19.93 -26.50 -1.28
CA VAL A 19 -21.13 -26.37 -0.44
C VAL A 19 -22.12 -25.35 -1.01
N VAL A 20 -21.62 -24.18 -1.39
CA VAL A 20 -22.45 -23.07 -1.89
C VAL A 20 -22.63 -23.16 -3.39
N GLY A 21 -21.63 -23.66 -4.11
CA GLY A 21 -21.60 -23.72 -5.57
C GLY A 21 -20.73 -22.61 -6.17
N PRO A 22 -20.00 -22.90 -7.27
CA PRO A 22 -19.07 -21.94 -7.89
C PRO A 22 -19.75 -20.74 -8.55
N LYS A 23 -21.06 -20.84 -8.83
CA LYS A 23 -21.85 -19.76 -9.46
C LYS A 23 -22.50 -18.82 -8.44
N ASP A 24 -22.78 -19.32 -7.24
CA ASP A 24 -23.49 -18.57 -6.21
C ASP A 24 -22.55 -17.74 -5.34
N LEU A 25 -21.33 -18.21 -5.09
CA LEU A 25 -20.28 -17.44 -4.40
C LEU A 25 -20.02 -16.05 -5.03
N PRO A 26 -19.80 -15.94 -6.37
CA PRO A 26 -19.62 -14.65 -7.02
C PRO A 26 -20.83 -13.72 -6.87
N ALA A 27 -22.05 -14.25 -6.93
CA ALA A 27 -23.27 -13.46 -6.77
C ALA A 27 -23.43 -12.96 -5.32
N MET A 28 -23.11 -13.80 -4.34
CA MET A 28 -23.10 -13.43 -2.92
C MET A 28 -22.05 -12.34 -2.62
N PHE A 29 -20.84 -12.45 -3.17
CA PHE A 29 -19.83 -11.39 -3.02
C PHE A 29 -20.25 -10.08 -3.67
N GLN A 30 -20.94 -10.12 -4.81
CA GLN A 30 -21.48 -8.91 -5.44
C GLN A 30 -22.56 -8.25 -4.57
N ALA A 31 -23.45 -9.06 -3.97
CA ALA A 31 -24.49 -8.56 -3.07
C ALA A 31 -23.89 -7.96 -1.78
N LEU A 32 -22.97 -8.69 -1.13
CA LEU A 32 -22.26 -8.23 0.06
C LEU A 32 -21.39 -7.01 -0.24
N GLY A 33 -20.73 -6.98 -1.39
CA GLY A 33 -19.90 -5.88 -1.86
C GLY A 33 -20.72 -4.60 -2.06
N ARG A 34 -21.91 -4.70 -2.66
CA ARG A 34 -22.83 -3.56 -2.80
C ARG A 34 -23.31 -3.04 -1.45
N PHE A 35 -23.64 -3.94 -0.52
CA PHE A 35 -24.04 -3.56 0.84
C PHE A 35 -22.90 -2.84 1.57
N THR A 36 -21.69 -3.42 1.53
CA THR A 36 -20.48 -2.85 2.13
C THR A 36 -20.10 -1.51 1.49
N ALA A 37 -20.22 -1.38 0.17
CA ALA A 37 -19.94 -0.12 -0.53
C ALA A 37 -20.90 0.99 -0.10
N LYS A 38 -22.18 0.67 0.10
CA LYS A 38 -23.18 1.62 0.60
C LYS A 38 -22.91 2.00 2.05
N ALA A 39 -22.61 1.04 2.92
CA ALA A 39 -22.20 1.28 4.29
C ALA A 39 -20.90 2.13 4.36
N ARG A 40 -19.91 1.85 3.52
CA ARG A 40 -18.66 2.63 3.39
C ARG A 40 -18.96 4.07 2.99
N SER A 41 -19.90 4.28 2.08
CA SER A 41 -20.33 5.64 1.70
C SER A 41 -20.95 6.39 2.86
N MET A 42 -21.92 5.77 3.53
CA MET A 42 -22.56 6.34 4.71
C MET A 42 -21.55 6.64 5.82
N ALA A 43 -20.58 5.76 6.04
CA ALA A 43 -19.51 5.97 7.00
C ALA A 43 -18.62 7.17 6.63
N ARG A 44 -18.31 7.39 5.34
CA ARG A 44 -17.57 8.59 4.91
C ARG A 44 -18.37 9.87 5.15
N ASP A 45 -19.68 9.84 4.93
CA ASP A 45 -20.54 11.00 5.15
C ASP A 45 -20.67 11.29 6.66
N PHE A 46 -20.77 10.25 7.49
CA PHE A 46 -20.72 10.36 8.95
C PHE A 46 -19.37 10.88 9.45
N GLN A 47 -18.25 10.39 8.90
CA GLN A 47 -16.92 10.88 9.24
C GLN A 47 -16.78 12.39 8.96
N ARG A 48 -17.30 12.85 7.82
CA ARG A 48 -17.30 14.29 7.46
C ARG A 48 -18.15 15.08 8.44
N ALA A 49 -19.39 14.65 8.69
CA ALA A 49 -20.30 15.33 9.62
C ALA A 49 -19.77 15.33 11.07
N MET A 50 -19.15 14.24 11.52
CA MET A 50 -18.54 14.14 12.84
C MET A 50 -17.28 14.98 12.95
N GLU A 51 -16.44 15.04 11.92
CA GLU A 51 -15.27 15.91 11.89
C GLU A 51 -15.67 17.39 11.97
N ASP A 52 -16.73 17.79 11.26
CA ASP A 52 -17.27 19.15 11.32
C ASP A 52 -17.87 19.44 12.70
N ALA A 53 -18.66 18.51 13.26
CA ALA A 53 -19.21 18.63 14.60
C ALA A 53 -18.13 18.61 15.70
N ALA A 54 -17.04 17.86 15.53
CA ALA A 54 -15.93 17.75 16.48
C ALA A 54 -15.00 18.97 16.46
N ARG A 55 -15.01 19.77 15.38
CA ARG A 55 -14.37 21.09 15.37
C ARG A 55 -15.16 22.11 16.19
N GLU A 56 -16.48 21.97 16.27
CA GLU A 56 -17.38 22.92 16.93
C GLU A 56 -17.73 22.52 18.38
N SER A 57 -17.84 21.23 18.65
CA SER A 57 -17.95 20.62 19.98
C SER A 57 -16.66 19.84 20.25
N GLY A 58 -15.97 20.04 21.37
CA GLY A 58 -14.64 19.46 21.65
C GLY A 58 -14.57 17.94 21.78
N VAL A 59 -14.96 17.19 20.75
CA VAL A 59 -15.12 15.72 20.71
C VAL A 59 -13.80 15.01 20.36
N LYS A 60 -12.67 15.73 20.37
CA LYS A 60 -11.32 15.19 20.11
C LYS A 60 -10.93 14.03 21.03
N ASP A 61 -11.41 14.03 22.27
CA ASP A 61 -11.06 12.97 23.23
C ASP A 61 -11.75 11.65 22.88
N VAL A 62 -13.00 11.69 22.42
CA VAL A 62 -13.77 10.48 22.03
C VAL A 62 -13.20 9.84 20.76
N THR A 63 -12.78 10.65 19.78
CA THR A 63 -12.15 10.15 18.56
C THR A 63 -10.76 9.56 18.83
N LYS A 64 -10.03 10.10 19.81
CA LYS A 64 -8.73 9.56 20.24
C LYS A 64 -8.87 8.19 20.92
N ASP A 65 -9.80 8.05 21.86
CA ASP A 65 -10.03 6.77 22.55
C ASP A 65 -10.48 5.67 21.58
N LEU A 66 -11.36 6.01 20.61
CA LEU A 66 -11.75 5.10 19.54
C LEU A 66 -10.58 4.75 18.60
N GLY A 67 -9.70 5.71 18.32
CA GLY A 67 -8.49 5.50 17.55
C GLY A 67 -7.52 4.54 18.24
N GLU A 68 -7.34 4.67 19.55
CA GLU A 68 -6.49 3.77 20.34
C GLU A 68 -7.06 2.34 20.39
N MET A 69 -8.37 2.19 20.53
CA MET A 69 -9.05 0.87 20.51
C MET A 69 -9.04 0.18 19.13
N THR A 70 -8.98 0.94 18.04
CA THR A 70 -8.97 0.42 16.66
C THR A 70 -7.57 0.39 16.06
N SER A 71 -6.57 0.95 16.74
CA SER A 71 -5.19 0.97 16.30
C SER A 71 -4.67 -0.45 16.13
N GLY A 72 -3.76 -0.64 15.17
CA GLY A 72 -3.15 -1.93 14.86
C GLY A 72 -2.57 -2.67 16.07
N LYS A 73 -2.21 -1.93 17.12
CA LYS A 73 -1.74 -2.47 18.39
C LYS A 73 -2.83 -3.23 19.16
N ALA A 74 -4.07 -2.72 19.17
CA ALA A 74 -5.21 -3.40 19.78
C ALA A 74 -5.72 -4.57 18.92
N LEU A 75 -5.52 -4.48 17.59
CA LEU A 75 -5.86 -5.53 16.64
C LEU A 75 -4.80 -6.64 16.51
N GLY A 76 -3.75 -6.63 17.33
CA GLY A 76 -2.72 -7.67 17.35
C GLY A 76 -1.79 -7.67 16.12
N LEU A 77 -1.72 -6.57 15.37
CA LEU A 77 -0.87 -6.48 14.16
C LEU A 77 0.62 -6.55 14.49
N ASP A 78 1.04 -6.10 15.69
CA ASP A 78 2.43 -6.24 16.18
C ASP A 78 2.83 -7.73 16.35
N GLU A 79 1.90 -8.61 16.69
CA GLU A 79 2.16 -10.05 16.80
C GLU A 79 2.26 -10.71 15.43
N VAL A 80 1.46 -10.24 14.47
CA VAL A 80 1.54 -10.66 13.06
C VAL A 80 2.87 -10.23 12.46
N GLU A 81 3.32 -9.00 12.70
CA GLU A 81 4.62 -8.49 12.22
C GLU A 81 5.81 -9.28 12.78
N LYS A 82 5.77 -9.61 14.07
CA LYS A 82 6.78 -10.46 14.72
C LYS A 82 6.78 -11.88 14.17
N ALA A 83 5.61 -12.48 13.96
CA ALA A 83 5.50 -13.83 13.40
C ALA A 83 6.06 -13.90 11.97
N VAL A 84 5.80 -12.88 11.15
CA VAL A 84 6.38 -12.76 9.80
C VAL A 84 7.90 -12.61 9.88
N SER A 85 8.39 -11.77 10.80
CA SER A 85 9.83 -11.52 11.00
C SER A 85 10.60 -12.73 11.55
N ASP A 86 9.97 -13.58 12.36
CA ASP A 86 10.60 -14.78 12.90
C ASP A 86 10.52 -15.97 11.93
N ALA A 87 9.47 -16.05 11.10
CA ALA A 87 9.41 -17.01 9.99
C ALA A 87 10.51 -16.76 8.93
N ASP A 88 10.86 -15.49 8.68
CA ASP A 88 11.96 -15.09 7.81
C ASP A 88 13.33 -15.56 8.34
N LYS A 89 13.50 -15.63 9.66
CA LYS A 89 14.75 -16.05 10.30
C LYS A 89 14.96 -17.57 10.33
N TRP A 90 13.90 -18.37 10.34
CA TRP A 90 14.00 -19.81 10.57
C TRP A 90 14.28 -20.60 9.29
N SER A 91 13.89 -20.11 8.10
CA SER A 91 13.88 -20.96 6.90
C SER A 91 14.35 -20.25 5.62
N PRO A 92 15.68 -20.07 5.45
CA PRO A 92 16.25 -19.50 4.23
C PRO A 92 15.98 -20.33 2.96
N ASP A 93 15.70 -21.64 3.08
CA ASP A 93 15.38 -22.53 1.94
C ASP A 93 13.87 -22.71 1.69
N SER A 94 13.01 -22.04 2.47
CA SER A 94 11.56 -22.08 2.24
C SER A 94 11.18 -21.35 0.95
N HIS A 95 10.03 -21.69 0.37
CA HIS A 95 9.44 -20.93 -0.73
C HIS A 95 9.32 -19.42 -0.43
N THR A 96 9.20 -19.06 0.85
CA THR A 96 9.16 -17.68 1.34
C THR A 96 10.54 -16.99 1.25
N GLY A 97 11.62 -17.69 1.61
CA GLY A 97 12.99 -17.14 1.52
C GLY A 97 13.42 -16.84 0.09
N LYS A 98 13.10 -17.76 -0.85
CA LYS A 98 13.35 -17.54 -2.29
C LYS A 98 12.54 -16.36 -2.84
N LEU A 99 11.29 -16.20 -2.38
CA LEU A 99 10.44 -15.07 -2.77
C LEU A 99 10.98 -13.75 -2.20
N ALA A 100 11.47 -13.75 -0.95
CA ALA A 100 12.09 -12.57 -0.34
C ALA A 100 13.37 -12.15 -1.05
N GLU A 101 14.20 -13.10 -1.49
CA GLU A 101 15.40 -12.86 -2.28
C GLU A 101 15.05 -12.29 -3.67
N GLU A 102 14.01 -12.82 -4.34
CA GLU A 102 13.52 -12.33 -5.63
C GLU A 102 12.93 -10.91 -5.51
N ILE A 103 12.18 -10.62 -4.44
CA ILE A 103 11.64 -9.29 -4.15
C ILE A 103 12.78 -8.30 -3.91
N LYS A 104 13.82 -8.70 -3.15
CA LYS A 104 14.98 -7.86 -2.87
C LYS A 104 15.79 -7.57 -4.13
N ALA A 105 16.03 -8.58 -4.96
CA ALA A 105 16.72 -8.43 -6.25
C ALA A 105 15.94 -7.51 -7.20
N LYS A 106 14.62 -7.68 -7.28
CA LYS A 106 13.75 -6.84 -8.11
C LYS A 106 13.65 -5.41 -7.59
N ALA A 107 13.66 -5.21 -6.27
CA ALA A 107 13.68 -3.88 -5.65
C ALA A 107 15.00 -3.15 -5.92
N GLU A 108 16.14 -3.84 -5.84
CA GLU A 108 17.44 -3.27 -6.21
C GLU A 108 17.53 -2.95 -7.71
N GLU A 109 17.02 -3.82 -8.57
CA GLU A 109 16.98 -3.59 -10.02
C GLU A 109 16.10 -2.38 -10.36
N THR A 110 14.93 -2.27 -9.73
CA THR A 110 14.01 -1.14 -9.89
C THR A 110 14.63 0.16 -9.36
N ARG A 111 15.37 0.09 -8.25
CA ARG A 111 16.10 1.24 -7.72
C ARG A 111 17.23 1.67 -8.65
N LYS A 112 18.00 0.73 -9.18
CA LYS A 112 19.12 1.00 -10.08
C LYS A 112 18.65 1.49 -11.45
N SER A 113 17.49 1.04 -11.93
CA SER A 113 16.86 1.57 -13.15
C SER A 113 16.27 2.97 -12.93
N ALA A 114 15.67 3.23 -11.76
CA ALA A 114 15.21 4.56 -11.38
C ALA A 114 16.37 5.56 -11.19
N GLU A 115 17.48 5.13 -10.60
CA GLU A 115 18.69 5.94 -10.44
C GLU A 115 19.32 6.28 -11.80
N ARG A 116 19.40 5.32 -12.74
CA ARG A 116 19.83 5.58 -14.12
C ARG A 116 18.88 6.50 -14.89
N ALA A 117 17.57 6.33 -14.72
CA ALA A 117 16.59 7.23 -15.33
C ALA A 117 16.71 8.66 -14.78
N ALA A 118 16.98 8.81 -13.48
CA ALA A 118 17.21 10.11 -12.85
C ALA A 118 18.54 10.75 -13.27
N GLU A 119 19.59 9.96 -13.54
CA GLU A 119 20.89 10.44 -14.05
C GLU A 119 20.78 10.89 -15.51
N VAL A 120 20.08 10.13 -16.35
CA VAL A 120 19.78 10.53 -17.74
C VAL A 120 18.95 11.81 -17.76
N GLY A 121 17.93 11.93 -16.91
CA GLY A 121 17.14 13.14 -16.78
C GLY A 121 17.96 14.36 -16.36
N ARG A 122 18.87 14.19 -15.37
CA ARG A 122 19.78 15.25 -14.91
C ARG A 122 20.77 15.68 -16.00
N SER A 123 21.34 14.73 -16.75
CA SER A 123 22.23 15.04 -17.87
C SER A 123 21.52 15.73 -19.03
N ALA A 124 20.25 15.38 -19.30
CA ALA A 124 19.43 16.06 -20.29
C ALA A 124 19.08 17.49 -19.84
N GLU A 125 18.74 17.67 -18.57
CA GLU A 125 18.50 18.98 -17.94
C GLU A 125 19.74 19.87 -17.87
N GLU A 126 20.94 19.29 -17.82
CA GLU A 126 22.22 20.02 -17.80
C GLU A 126 22.62 20.45 -19.22
N LEU A 127 22.48 19.58 -20.21
CA LEU A 127 22.64 19.95 -21.63
C LEU A 127 21.61 20.97 -22.10
N GLU A 128 20.36 20.88 -21.65
CA GLU A 128 19.32 21.89 -21.96
C GLU A 128 19.61 23.26 -21.32
N ARG A 129 20.27 23.29 -20.15
CA ARG A 129 20.71 24.53 -19.50
C ARG A 129 21.94 25.12 -20.19
N GLU A 130 22.85 24.28 -20.68
CA GLU A 130 24.05 24.69 -21.41
C GLU A 130 23.68 25.24 -22.81
N LEU A 131 22.75 24.60 -23.51
CA LEU A 131 22.20 25.07 -24.80
C LEU A 131 21.34 26.34 -24.68
N GLN A 132 20.82 26.68 -23.49
CA GLN A 132 20.12 27.94 -23.23
C GLN A 132 21.07 29.08 -22.84
N HIS A 133 22.36 28.81 -22.61
CA HIS A 133 23.37 29.80 -22.23
C HIS A 133 24.27 30.28 -23.38
N GLU A 134 24.10 29.71 -24.58
CA GLU A 134 24.88 30.00 -25.79
C GLU A 134 23.84 30.18 -26.93
N ASP A 135 23.33 31.36 -27.30
CA ASP A 135 23.86 32.65 -27.80
C ASP A 135 22.66 33.66 -27.88
N PRO A 136 22.75 35.02 -27.96
CA PRO A 136 23.80 35.84 -28.61
C PRO A 136 24.03 37.24 -27.95
N ASP A 137 25.14 37.51 -27.25
CA ASP A 137 25.42 38.92 -26.85
C ASP A 137 26.90 39.30 -26.73
N SER A 138 27.76 38.76 -27.60
CA SER A 138 29.16 39.21 -27.70
C SER A 138 29.46 40.08 -28.93
N ALA A 139 28.44 40.55 -29.66
CA ALA A 139 28.61 41.44 -30.82
C ALA A 139 28.31 42.91 -30.52
N LYS A 140 28.68 43.41 -29.33
CA LYS A 140 28.85 44.84 -29.06
C LYS A 140 30.07 45.08 -28.19
N GLY A 141 31.21 45.31 -28.85
CA GLY A 141 32.40 45.75 -28.15
C GLY A 141 33.65 45.66 -29.00
N ASP A 142 33.72 46.40 -30.12
CA ASP A 142 34.98 47.02 -30.54
C ASP A 142 34.70 48.16 -31.54
N GLY A 143 35.25 49.35 -31.26
CA GLY A 143 35.37 50.48 -32.20
C GLY A 143 34.34 51.60 -32.06
#